data_AF-A0ABD3ZJT5-F1
#
_entry.id   AF-A0ABD3ZJT5-F1
#
_cell.length_a   1.000
_cell.length_b   1.000
_cell.length_c   1.000
_cell.angle_alpha   90.00
_cell.angle_beta   90.00
_cell.angle_gamma   90.00
#
_symmetry.space_group_name_H-M   'P 1'
#
loop_
_entity.id
_entity.type
_entity.pdbx_description
1 polymer ?
#
loop_
_entity_poly.entity_id
_entity_poly.type
_entity_poly.pdbx_seq_one_letter_code
_entity_poly.pdbx_strand_id
1 'polypeptide(L)'
;MTIKLVAVTGCISGVAHTYMAAERLEKICQQEKWQVKIETQGALGIENLLSEHDVASADVVLLIADIELEGAERFTHCRCVHSSISTFLRFPERTLTAVKKIVTSPQETHINIA
;
A
#
# COMPACT_ATOMS: atom_id res chain seq x y z
N MET A 1 11.74 -6.66 -14.11
CA MET A 1 10.70 -7.41 -13.37
C MET A 1 9.60 -6.42 -13.07
N THR A 2 8.36 -6.69 -13.49
CA THR A 2 7.22 -5.80 -13.24
C THR A 2 6.47 -6.33 -12.03
N ILE A 3 6.40 -5.55 -10.96
CA ILE A 3 5.67 -5.89 -9.74
C ILE A 3 4.23 -5.42 -9.90
N LYS A 4 3.26 -6.27 -9.54
CA LYS A 4 1.86 -5.92 -9.34
C LYS A 4 1.63 -5.59 -7.86
N LEU A 5 1.45 -4.31 -7.57
CA LEU A 5 1.21 -3.80 -6.24
C LEU A 5 -0.27 -3.45 -6.09
N VAL A 6 -0.86 -3.82 -4.97
CA VAL A 6 -2.08 -3.18 -4.49
C VAL A 6 -1.76 -2.41 -3.21
N ALA A 7 -2.38 -1.26 -3.03
CA ALA A 7 -2.12 -0.43 -1.87
C ALA A 7 -3.40 0.12 -1.26
N VAL A 8 -3.36 0.35 0.05
CA VAL A 8 -4.40 1.07 0.78
C VAL A 8 -3.75 2.26 1.46
N THR A 9 -4.26 3.47 1.25
CA THR A 9 -3.82 4.65 1.99
C THR A 9 -4.90 5.15 2.93
N GLY A 10 -4.55 5.57 4.15
CA GLY A 10 -5.53 6.13 5.08
C GLY A 10 -4.97 6.93 6.24
N CYS A 11 -5.61 8.05 6.57
CA CYS A 11 -5.16 8.94 7.64
C CYS A 11 -6.34 9.49 8.43
N ILE A 12 -6.23 9.47 9.77
CA ILE A 12 -7.26 10.00 10.68
C ILE A 12 -7.48 11.50 10.51
N SER A 13 -6.41 12.23 10.13
CA SER A 13 -6.40 13.69 10.07
C SER A 13 -7.12 14.28 8.86
N GLY A 14 -7.48 13.45 7.87
CA GLY A 14 -8.31 13.85 6.73
C GLY A 14 -7.82 13.38 5.36
N VAL A 15 -8.46 13.90 4.32
CA VAL A 15 -8.31 13.49 2.91
C VAL A 15 -6.96 13.85 2.29
N ALA A 16 -6.33 14.94 2.74
CA ALA A 16 -5.16 15.50 2.07
C ALA A 16 -3.96 14.54 2.09
N HIS A 17 -3.57 14.04 3.26
CA HIS A 17 -2.42 13.14 3.35
C HIS A 17 -2.70 11.76 2.74
N THR A 18 -3.94 11.29 2.78
CA THR A 18 -4.39 10.06 2.09
C THR A 18 -4.14 10.16 0.59
N TYR A 19 -4.58 11.25 -0.05
CA TYR A 19 -4.37 11.47 -1.48
C TYR A 19 -2.92 11.80 -1.83
N MET A 20 -2.22 12.57 -1.00
CA MET A 20 -0.80 12.85 -1.22
C MET A 20 0.03 11.57 -1.21
N ALA A 21 -0.28 10.63 -0.31
CA ALA A 21 0.38 9.32 -0.27
C ALA A 21 0.04 8.50 -1.51
N ALA A 22 -1.23 8.47 -1.93
CA ALA A 22 -1.67 7.77 -3.13
C ALA A 22 -0.95 8.30 -4.39
N GLU A 23 -1.02 9.61 -4.64
CA GLU A 23 -0.41 10.25 -5.81
C GLU A 23 1.11 10.06 -5.84
N ARG A 24 1.78 10.15 -4.68
CA ARG A 24 3.22 9.89 -4.59
C ARG A 24 3.54 8.44 -4.93
N LEU A 25 2.74 7.48 -4.46
CA LEU A 25 2.92 6.07 -4.77
C LEU A 25 2.72 5.79 -6.26
N GLU A 26 1.71 6.38 -6.89
CA GLU A 26 1.49 6.26 -8.34
C GLU A 26 2.70 6.73 -9.14
N LYS A 27 3.22 7.93 -8.83
CA LYS A 27 4.40 8.49 -9.49
C LYS A 27 5.62 7.58 -9.36
N ILE A 28 5.83 7.03 -8.16
CA ILE A 28 6.93 6.10 -7.91
C ILE A 28 6.74 4.82 -8.73
N CYS A 29 5.54 4.23 -8.71
CA CYS A 29 5.26 2.99 -9.46
C CYS A 29 5.42 3.22 -10.95
N GLN A 30 5.02 4.38 -11.47
CA GLN A 30 5.25 4.77 -12.85
C GLN A 30 6.75 4.83 -13.20
N GLN A 31 7.57 5.42 -12.33
CA GLN A 31 9.03 5.49 -12.49
C GLN A 31 9.69 4.11 -12.47
N GLU A 32 9.27 3.25 -11.55
CA GLU A 32 9.77 1.88 -11.37
C GLU A 32 9.15 0.87 -12.37
N LYS A 33 8.19 1.32 -13.20
CA LYS A 33 7.41 0.49 -14.16
C LYS A 33 6.67 -0.66 -13.47
N TRP A 34 6.11 -0.39 -12.30
CA TRP A 34 5.23 -1.27 -11.55
C TRP A 34 3.77 -1.00 -11.91
N GLN A 35 2.93 -2.03 -11.81
CA GLN A 35 1.49 -1.87 -11.85
C GLN A 35 1.01 -1.59 -10.43
N VAL A 36 0.17 -0.57 -10.25
CA VAL A 36 -0.38 -0.25 -8.94
C VAL A 36 -1.89 0.00 -9.03
N LYS A 37 -2.63 -0.51 -8.05
CA LYS A 37 -4.01 -0.09 -7.75
C LYS A 37 -4.05 0.40 -6.31
N ILE A 38 -4.69 1.55 -6.08
CA ILE A 38 -4.70 2.21 -4.78
C ILE A 38 -6.14 2.41 -4.33
N GLU A 39 -6.47 1.82 -3.19
CA GLU A 39 -7.68 2.11 -2.42
C GLU A 39 -7.37 3.22 -1.41
N THR A 40 -8.26 4.19 -1.27
CA THR A 40 -8.10 5.30 -0.33
C THR A 40 -9.20 5.23 0.71
N GLN A 41 -8.83 5.20 1.99
CA GLN A 41 -9.75 5.19 3.12
C GLN A 41 -9.55 6.48 3.93
N GLY A 42 -10.54 7.36 3.93
CA GLY A 42 -10.44 8.65 4.62
C GLY A 42 -11.78 9.15 5.13
N ALA A 43 -11.85 10.43 5.47
CA ALA A 43 -13.06 11.05 6.01
C ALA A 43 -14.26 11.03 5.03
N LEU A 44 -14.01 10.84 3.74
CA LEU A 44 -15.05 10.71 2.69
C LEU A 44 -15.51 9.25 2.50
N GLY A 45 -14.97 8.31 3.27
CA GLY A 45 -15.20 6.87 3.12
C GLY A 45 -14.11 6.19 2.30
N ILE A 46 -14.47 5.04 1.72
CA ILE A 46 -13.58 4.22 0.88
C ILE A 46 -13.81 4.59 -0.59
N GLU A 47 -12.73 4.89 -1.30
CA GLU A 47 -12.73 5.09 -2.75
C GLU A 47 -11.75 4.12 -3.42
N ASN A 48 -12.04 3.77 -4.67
CA ASN A 48 -11.23 2.81 -5.46
C ASN A 48 -11.03 1.47 -4.75
N LEU A 49 -12.09 0.97 -4.10
CA LEU A 49 -12.10 -0.30 -3.37
C LEU A 49 -11.46 -1.43 -4.21
N LEU A 50 -10.45 -2.08 -3.64
CA LEU A 50 -9.78 -3.21 -4.26
C LEU A 50 -10.71 -4.42 -4.28
N SER A 51 -10.88 -5.00 -5.47
CA SER A 51 -11.61 -6.25 -5.59
C SER A 51 -10.79 -7.42 -5.06
N GLU A 52 -11.46 -8.53 -4.71
CA GLU A 52 -10.77 -9.77 -4.32
C GLU A 52 -9.78 -10.26 -5.39
N HIS A 53 -10.14 -10.08 -6.67
CA HIS A 53 -9.26 -10.41 -7.79
C HIS A 53 -8.00 -9.54 -7.82
N ASP A 54 -8.11 -8.26 -7.46
CA ASP A 54 -6.94 -7.37 -7.40
C ASP A 54 -5.97 -7.82 -6.31
N VAL A 55 -6.50 -8.18 -5.14
CA VAL A 55 -5.69 -8.67 -4.01
C VAL A 55 -5.07 -10.03 -4.34
N ALA A 56 -5.83 -10.95 -4.92
CA ALA A 56 -5.36 -12.29 -5.28
C ALA A 56 -4.29 -12.28 -6.39
N SER A 57 -4.35 -11.32 -7.31
CA SER A 57 -3.41 -11.20 -8.43
C SER A 57 -2.19 -10.30 -8.13
N ALA A 58 -2.14 -9.69 -6.94
CA ALA A 58 -1.03 -8.86 -6.51
C ALA A 58 0.17 -9.69 -6.05
N ASP A 59 1.37 -9.21 -6.36
CA ASP A 59 2.60 -9.79 -5.83
C ASP A 59 2.83 -9.37 -4.37
N VAL A 60 2.42 -8.14 -4.04
CA VAL A 60 2.59 -7.48 -2.74
C VAL A 60 1.40 -6.55 -2.46
N VAL A 61 1.01 -6.49 -1.20
CA VAL A 61 0.07 -5.50 -0.63
C VAL A 61 0.87 -4.46 0.16
N LEU A 62 0.60 -3.18 -0.09
CA LEU A 62 1.22 -2.06 0.63
C LEU A 62 0.17 -1.25 1.40
N LEU A 63 0.22 -1.32 2.72
CA LEU A 63 -0.67 -0.58 3.61
C LEU A 63 0.05 0.67 4.10
N ILE A 64 -0.42 1.85 3.71
CA ILE A 64 0.12 3.15 4.13
C ILE A 64 -0.94 3.85 4.97
N ALA A 65 -1.00 3.52 6.25
CA ALA A 65 -2.09 3.98 7.09
C ALA A 65 -1.66 4.36 8.50
N ASP A 66 -2.33 5.39 9.03
CA ASP A 66 -2.27 5.79 10.45
C ASP A 66 -3.57 5.43 11.20
N ILE A 67 -4.42 4.59 10.59
CA ILE A 67 -5.72 4.15 11.10
C ILE A 67 -5.88 2.64 10.92
N GLU A 68 -6.82 2.07 11.65
CA GLU A 68 -7.31 0.72 11.34
C GLU A 68 -8.04 0.75 10.00
N LEU A 69 -7.59 -0.08 9.06
CA LEU A 69 -8.18 -0.18 7.74
C LEU A 69 -9.41 -1.07 7.77
N GLU A 70 -10.47 -0.62 7.10
CA GLU A 70 -11.67 -1.42 6.90
C GLU A 70 -11.36 -2.56 5.91
N GLY A 71 -11.76 -3.78 6.26
CA GLY A 71 -11.50 -4.96 5.43
C GLY A 71 -10.04 -5.42 5.42
N ALA A 72 -9.26 -5.12 6.47
CA ALA A 72 -7.84 -5.50 6.57
C ALA A 72 -7.62 -7.02 6.53
N GLU A 73 -8.63 -7.82 6.91
CA GLU A 73 -8.61 -9.27 6.85
C GLU A 73 -8.36 -9.82 5.44
N ARG A 74 -8.72 -9.07 4.40
CA ARG A 74 -8.47 -9.41 2.98
C ARG A 74 -6.98 -9.60 2.67
N PHE A 75 -6.09 -9.01 3.48
CA PHE A 75 -4.65 -8.98 3.22
C PHE A 75 -3.84 -9.94 4.09
N THR A 76 -4.49 -10.70 4.99
CA THR A 76 -3.84 -11.55 5.98
C THR A 76 -2.91 -12.61 5.35
N HIS A 77 -3.35 -13.24 4.27
CA HIS A 77 -2.58 -14.27 3.56
C HIS A 77 -1.62 -13.72 2.49
N CYS A 78 -1.60 -12.39 2.30
CA CYS A 78 -0.76 -11.73 1.31
C CYS A 78 0.62 -11.39 1.87
N ARG A 79 1.55 -11.06 0.97
CA ARG A 79 2.81 -10.40 1.35
C ARG A 79 2.52 -8.94 1.63
N CYS A 80 2.61 -8.53 2.89
CA CYS A 80 2.18 -7.20 3.31
C CYS A 80 3.37 -6.36 3.78
N VAL A 81 3.43 -5.13 3.28
CA VAL A 81 4.30 -4.08 3.85
C VAL A 81 3.39 -3.03 4.46
N HIS A 82 3.61 -2.70 5.71
CA HIS A 82 2.88 -1.64 6.42
C HIS A 82 3.81 -0.46 6.68
N SER A 83 3.31 0.76 6.48
CA SER A 83 4.03 2.01 6.74
C SER A 83 3.06 3.07 7.23
N SER A 84 3.53 3.99 8.08
CA SER A 84 2.74 5.17 8.43
C SER A 84 2.67 6.14 7.24
N ILE A 85 1.62 6.95 7.16
CA ILE A 85 1.50 8.01 6.12
C ILE A 85 2.69 8.96 6.22
N SER A 86 3.06 9.35 7.45
CA SER A 86 4.17 10.27 7.69
C SER A 86 5.52 9.68 7.28
N THR A 87 5.76 8.40 7.55
CA THR A 87 6.99 7.69 7.17
C THR A 87 7.07 7.57 5.66
N PHE A 88 5.99 7.20 4.99
CA PHE A 88 5.96 7.09 3.53
C PHE A 88 6.18 8.44 2.83
N LEU A 89 5.56 9.52 3.32
CA LEU A 89 5.74 10.85 2.73
C LEU A 89 7.13 11.44 3.01
N ARG A 90 7.82 11.05 4.08
CA ARG A 90 9.19 11.53 4.35
C ARG A 90 10.25 10.66 3.67
N PHE A 91 10.09 9.35 3.75
CA PHE A 91 11.10 8.33 3.40
C PHE A 91 10.49 7.19 2.56
N PRO A 92 9.94 7.48 1.37
CA PRO A 92 9.30 6.46 0.55
C PRO A 92 10.25 5.32 0.19
N GLU A 93 11.54 5.60 -0.01
CA GLU A 93 12.57 4.63 -0.37
C GLU A 93 12.67 3.44 0.60
N ARG A 94 12.36 3.65 1.89
CA ARG A 94 12.30 2.57 2.88
C ARG A 94 11.20 1.57 2.53
N THR A 95 10.04 2.09 2.18
CA THR A 95 8.87 1.30 1.79
C THR A 95 9.14 0.56 0.48
N LEU A 96 9.72 1.22 -0.51
CA LEU A 96 10.04 0.59 -1.80
C LEU A 96 11.08 -0.52 -1.64
N THR A 97 12.10 -0.30 -0.81
CA THR A 97 13.11 -1.31 -0.52
C THR A 97 12.49 -2.53 0.16
N ALA A 98 11.56 -2.32 1.09
CA ALA A 98 10.82 -3.40 1.72
C ALA A 98 9.94 -4.16 0.72
N VAL A 99 9.22 -3.46 -0.17
CA VAL A 99 8.46 -4.09 -1.27
C VAL A 99 9.37 -4.93 -2.16
N LYS A 100 10.51 -4.40 -2.62
CA LYS A 100 11.47 -5.15 -3.45
C LYS A 100 12.01 -6.40 -2.74
N LYS A 101 12.20 -6.36 -1.41
CA LYS A 101 12.65 -7.50 -0.60
C LYS A 101 11.56 -8.54 -0.36
N ILE A 102 10.32 -8.11 -0.10
CA ILE A 102 9.26 -9.03 0.28
C ILE A 102 8.78 -9.87 -0.89
N VAL A 103 8.88 -9.39 -2.13
CA VAL A 103 8.49 -10.13 -3.35
C VAL A 103 9.09 -11.54 -3.42
N THR A 104 10.32 -11.73 -2.93
CA THR A 104 11.01 -13.03 -2.93
C THR A 104 10.80 -13.85 -1.66
N SER A 105 10.07 -13.30 -0.69
CA SER A 105 9.76 -13.97 0.58
C SER A 105 8.55 -14.90 0.44
N PRO A 106 8.36 -15.86 1.38
CA PRO A 106 7.15 -16.67 1.45
C PRO A 106 5.87 -15.82 1.50
N GLN A 107 4.75 -16.39 1.06
CA GLN A 107 3.44 -15.80 1.33
C GLN A 107 3.22 -15.65 2.84
N GLU A 108 2.32 -14.76 3.26
CA GLU A 108 2.07 -14.42 4.67
C GLU A 108 3.24 -13.71 5.39
N THR A 109 4.27 -13.27 4.66
CA THR A 109 5.31 -12.41 5.23
C THR A 109 4.78 -11.00 5.40
N HIS A 110 4.87 -10.46 6.62
CA HIS A 110 4.41 -9.11 6.97
C HIS A 110 5.58 -8.28 7.49
N ILE A 111 5.84 -7.11 6.89
CA ILE A 111 6.91 -6.20 7.27
C ILE A 111 6.31 -4.87 7.71
N ASN A 112 6.64 -4.43 8.93
CA ASN A 112 6.26 -3.12 9.44
C ASN A 112 7.44 -2.15 9.33
N ILE A 113 7.22 -1.01 8.67
CA ILE A 113 8.21 0.05 8.51
C ILE A 113 7.98 1.11 9.60
N ALA A 114 9.02 1.31 10.41
CA ALA A 114 9.11 2.41 11.38
C ALA A 114 9.68 3.68 10.72
#